data_AF-A0A820JD40-F1
#
_entry.id   AF-A0A820JD40-F1
#
_cell.length_a   1.000
_cell.length_b   1.000
_cell.length_c   1.000
_cell.angle_alpha   90.00
_cell.angle_beta   90.00
_cell.angle_gamma   90.00
#
_symmetry.space_group_name_H-M   'P 1'
#
loop_
_entity.id
_entity.type
_entity.pdbx_description
1 polymer ?
#
loop_
_entity_poly.entity_id
_entity_poly.type
_entity_poly.pdbx_seq_one_letter_code
_entity_poly.pdbx_strand_id
1 'polypeptide(L)'
;FALRTQFRAASDDERLKVLVAHPNLARKLAVLTCLTAESTNEHLSSDLDMLTDEEREIFTDLNEKYTTKFGFPFIIAVKDNTKASILDAIKRRLENDRENEFQIACTQVERITYLRLKAFLLD
;
A
#
# COMPACT_ATOMS: atom_id res chain seq x y z
N PHE A 1 -6.87 3.76 -18.83
CA PHE A 1 -6.52 2.65 -19.75
C PHE A 1 -5.06 2.74 -20.18
N ALA A 2 -4.59 3.85 -20.76
CA ALA A 2 -3.21 4.03 -21.23
C ALA A 2 -2.09 3.72 -20.21
N LEU A 3 -2.12 4.31 -19.00
CA LEU A 3 -1.09 4.08 -17.98
C LEU A 3 -0.95 2.60 -17.58
N ARG A 4 -2.08 1.91 -17.43
CA ARG A 4 -2.10 0.47 -17.13
C ARG A 4 -1.48 -0.34 -18.25
N THR A 5 -1.84 -0.03 -19.50
CA THR A 5 -1.28 -0.72 -20.67
C THR A 5 0.23 -0.54 -20.74
N GLN A 6 0.73 0.69 -20.57
CA GLN A 6 2.17 0.94 -20.57
C GLN A 6 2.88 0.24 -19.42
N PHE A 7 2.29 0.24 -18.23
CA PHE A 7 2.88 -0.45 -17.07
C PHE A 7 2.99 -1.96 -17.28
N ARG A 8 1.97 -2.59 -17.87
CA ARG A 8 2.00 -4.03 -18.19
C ARG A 8 2.95 -4.40 -19.34
N ALA A 9 3.22 -3.46 -20.24
CA ALA A 9 4.17 -3.65 -21.34
C ALA A 9 5.63 -3.48 -20.91
N ALA A 10 5.88 -2.89 -19.74
CA ALA A 10 7.21 -2.74 -19.18
C ALA A 10 7.80 -4.08 -18.72
N SER A 11 9.13 -4.16 -18.71
CA SER A 11 9.85 -5.32 -18.18
C SER A 11 9.60 -5.53 -16.68
N ASP A 12 9.86 -6.73 -16.18
CA ASP A 12 9.72 -7.04 -14.76
C ASP A 12 10.63 -6.16 -13.90
N ASP A 13 11.84 -5.84 -14.37
CA ASP A 13 12.77 -4.95 -13.68
C ASP A 13 12.23 -3.52 -13.57
N GLU A 14 11.60 -3.00 -14.63
CA GLU A 14 10.98 -1.68 -14.62
C GLU A 14 9.76 -1.64 -13.69
N ARG A 15 8.92 -2.68 -13.73
CA ARG A 15 7.78 -2.82 -12.82
C ARG A 15 8.25 -2.94 -11.37
N LEU A 16 9.31 -3.71 -11.11
CA LEU A 16 9.90 -3.85 -9.78
C LEU A 16 10.42 -2.52 -9.24
N LYS A 17 11.08 -1.70 -10.07
CA LYS A 17 11.51 -0.35 -9.68
C LYS A 17 10.33 0.50 -9.20
N VAL A 18 9.18 0.40 -9.86
CA VAL A 18 7.95 1.09 -9.42
C VAL A 18 7.45 0.55 -8.08
N LEU A 19 7.47 -0.77 -7.87
CA LEU A 19 7.08 -1.37 -6.59
C LEU A 19 8.01 -0.91 -5.45
N VAL A 20 9.32 -0.94 -5.65
CA VAL A 20 10.33 -0.53 -4.66
C VAL A 20 10.24 0.96 -4.34
N ALA A 21 9.95 1.80 -5.34
CA ALA A 21 9.76 3.23 -5.14
C ALA A 21 8.44 3.58 -4.42
N HIS A 22 7.52 2.61 -4.25
CA HIS A 22 6.27 2.86 -3.57
C HIS A 22 6.52 3.14 -2.08
N PRO A 23 5.96 4.21 -1.49
CA PRO A 23 6.08 4.47 -0.06
C PRO A 23 5.57 3.27 0.74
N ASN A 24 6.37 2.80 1.69
CA ASN A 24 5.97 1.71 2.57
C ASN A 24 4.73 2.14 3.40
N LEU A 25 3.75 1.24 3.50
CA LEU A 25 2.53 1.45 4.26
C LEU A 25 2.83 1.85 5.72
N ALA A 26 3.80 1.21 6.38
CA ALA A 26 4.21 1.55 7.75
C ALA A 26 4.70 3.01 7.87
N ARG A 27 5.48 3.49 6.89
CA ARG A 27 5.93 4.88 6.85
C ARG A 27 4.75 5.83 6.63
N LYS A 28 3.79 5.45 5.80
CA LYS A 28 2.57 6.23 5.58
C LYS A 28 1.71 6.30 6.84
N LEU A 29 1.57 5.19 7.56
CA LEU A 29 0.86 5.11 8.84
C LEU A 29 1.54 5.99 9.90
N ALA A 30 2.87 5.96 9.99
CA ALA A 30 3.63 6.81 10.91
C ALA A 30 3.43 8.32 10.63
N VAL A 31 3.42 8.72 9.35
CA VAL A 31 3.18 10.12 8.96
C VAL A 31 1.75 10.55 9.29
N LEU A 32 0.78 9.66 9.08
CA LEU A 32 -0.63 9.92 9.42
C LEU A 32 -0.84 10.06 10.93
N THR A 33 -0.17 9.26 11.76
CA THR A 33 -0.23 9.38 13.23
C THR A 33 0.43 10.64 13.79
N CYS A 34 1.38 11.28 13.09
CA CYS A 34 1.99 12.54 13.56
C CYS A 34 1.10 13.77 13.30
N LEU A 35 0.15 13.67 12.38
CA LEU A 35 -0.74 14.79 12.02
C LEU A 35 -1.97 14.90 12.94
N THR A 36 -2.19 13.94 13.84
CA THR A 36 -3.38 13.88 14.70
C THR A 36 -3.29 14.69 16.00
N ALA A 37 -2.12 15.27 16.33
CA ALA A 37 -1.98 16.11 17.52
C ALA A 37 -2.28 17.61 17.28
N GLU A 38 -2.11 18.14 16.06
CA GLU A 38 -2.19 19.59 15.81
C GLU A 38 -2.97 20.04 14.57
N SER A 39 -3.56 19.16 13.75
CA SER A 39 -4.30 19.59 12.55
C SER A 39 -5.79 19.31 12.63
N THR A 40 -6.49 20.29 13.19
CA THR A 40 -7.93 20.52 13.06
C THR A 40 -8.34 20.68 11.60
N ASN A 41 -9.37 19.91 11.21
CA ASN A 41 -10.21 20.05 10.01
C ASN A 41 -9.52 19.84 8.65
N GLU A 42 -10.14 18.98 7.82
CA GLU A 42 -9.92 18.80 6.38
C GLU A 42 -9.07 17.64 5.84
N HIS A 43 -8.74 16.57 6.58
CA HIS A 43 -8.21 15.36 5.93
C HIS A 43 -8.82 14.05 6.44
N LEU A 44 -9.80 13.56 5.65
CA LEU A 44 -10.16 12.17 5.37
C LEU A 44 -9.86 11.16 6.48
N SER A 45 -10.86 10.94 7.34
CA SER A 45 -10.96 9.79 8.24
C SER A 45 -10.69 8.49 7.48
N SER A 46 -9.47 7.98 7.57
CA SER A 46 -9.21 6.58 7.28
C SER A 46 -9.09 5.87 8.62
N ASP A 47 -9.74 4.73 8.80
CA ASP A 47 -9.66 3.90 10.02
C ASP A 47 -8.23 3.48 10.42
N LEU A 48 -7.24 3.90 9.63
CA LEU A 48 -5.81 3.73 9.85
C LEU A 48 -5.18 4.85 10.69
N ASP A 49 -5.86 6.00 10.85
CA ASP A 49 -5.38 7.10 11.72
C ASP A 49 -5.50 6.75 13.22
N MET A 50 -6.22 5.67 13.54
CA MET A 50 -6.51 5.19 14.90
C MET A 50 -5.89 3.80 15.16
N LEU A 51 -4.61 3.63 14.86
CA LEU A 51 -3.86 2.45 15.29
C LEU A 51 -3.45 2.58 16.76
N THR A 52 -3.61 1.52 17.55
CA THR A 52 -2.95 1.43 18.86
C THR A 52 -1.45 1.18 18.71
N ASP A 53 -0.67 1.34 19.78
CA ASP A 53 0.76 1.01 19.78
C ASP A 53 1.01 -0.45 19.40
N GLU A 54 0.21 -1.37 19.95
CA GLU A 54 0.31 -2.80 19.65
C GLU A 54 0.00 -3.09 18.18
N GLU A 55 -1.02 -2.45 17.62
CA GLU A 55 -1.34 -2.59 16.20
C GLU A 55 -0.22 -2.04 15.31
N ARG A 56 0.40 -0.90 15.69
CA ARG A 56 1.55 -0.35 14.96
C ARG A 56 2.74 -1.31 14.95
N GLU A 57 3.04 -1.95 16.08
CA GLU A 57 4.12 -2.93 16.17
C GLU A 57 3.85 -4.14 15.27
N ILE A 58 2.62 -4.67 15.31
CA ILE A 58 2.19 -5.79 14.45
C ILE A 58 2.32 -5.41 12.96
N PHE A 59 1.84 -4.23 12.56
CA PHE A 59 1.97 -3.78 11.18
C PHE A 59 3.44 -3.61 10.77
N THR A 60 4.28 -3.09 11.66
CA THR A 60 5.71 -2.89 11.39
C THR A 60 6.41 -4.23 11.14
N ASP A 61 6.26 -5.20 12.06
CA ASP A 61 6.81 -6.55 11.93
C ASP A 61 6.34 -7.25 10.65
N LEU A 62 5.04 -7.19 10.34
CA LEU A 62 4.50 -7.81 9.13
C LEU A 62 5.02 -7.15 7.84
N ASN A 63 5.20 -5.82 7.82
CA ASN A 63 5.79 -5.12 6.68
C ASN A 63 7.27 -5.47 6.50
N GLU A 64 8.03 -5.63 7.58
CA GLU A 64 9.44 -6.04 7.55
C GLU A 64 9.58 -7.47 7.02
N LYS A 65 8.78 -8.41 7.54
CA LYS A 65 8.73 -9.80 7.04
C LYS A 65 8.37 -9.85 5.57
N TYR A 66 7.37 -9.09 5.16
CA TYR A 66 6.93 -9.02 3.77
C TYR A 66 8.04 -8.47 2.86
N THR A 67 8.65 -7.35 3.23
CA THR A 67 9.72 -6.72 2.44
C THR A 67 10.95 -7.61 2.36
N THR A 68 11.28 -8.33 3.44
CA THR A 68 12.39 -9.29 3.46
C THR A 68 12.12 -10.47 2.52
N LYS A 69 10.89 -11.02 2.54
CA LYS A 69 10.51 -12.16 1.70
C LYS A 69 10.44 -11.80 0.21
N PHE A 70 9.89 -10.62 -0.11
CA PHE A 70 9.56 -10.24 -1.49
C PHE A 70 10.44 -9.11 -2.04
N GLY A 71 11.37 -8.52 -1.30
CA GLY A 71 12.26 -7.47 -1.82
C GLY A 71 11.56 -6.21 -2.34
N PHE A 72 10.28 -6.00 -2.02
CA PHE A 72 9.51 -4.79 -2.30
C PHE A 72 8.46 -4.59 -1.19
N PRO A 73 8.03 -3.34 -0.94
CA PRO A 73 7.09 -3.05 0.16
C PRO A 73 5.72 -3.69 -0.05
N PHE A 74 4.98 -3.90 1.03
CA PHE A 74 3.58 -4.29 0.95
C PHE A 74 2.76 -3.14 0.36
N ILE A 75 2.08 -3.42 -0.76
CA ILE A 75 1.29 -2.44 -1.50
C ILE A 75 -0.17 -2.88 -1.51
N ILE A 76 -1.08 -2.00 -1.09
CA ILE A 76 -2.51 -2.22 -1.12
C ILE A 76 -3.26 -0.88 -1.31
N ALA A 77 -4.36 -0.92 -2.05
CA ALA A 77 -5.23 0.24 -2.23
C ALA A 77 -6.01 0.56 -0.95
N VAL A 78 -5.43 1.36 -0.07
CA VAL A 78 -6.00 1.73 1.24
C VAL A 78 -7.44 2.25 1.14
N LYS A 79 -7.79 3.03 0.10
CA LYS A 79 -9.15 3.54 -0.11
C LYS A 79 -10.21 2.43 -0.31
N ASP A 80 -9.81 1.22 -0.66
CA ASP A 80 -10.70 0.07 -0.84
C ASP A 80 -10.69 -0.89 0.37
N ASN A 81 -9.94 -0.59 1.44
CA ASN A 81 -9.67 -1.54 2.51
C ASN A 81 -9.79 -0.91 3.90
N THR A 82 -10.33 -1.67 4.85
CA THR A 82 -10.31 -1.35 6.28
C THR A 82 -9.03 -1.85 6.94
N LYS A 83 -8.69 -1.35 8.12
CA LYS A 83 -7.56 -1.83 8.94
C LYS A 83 -7.53 -3.37 9.07
N ALA A 84 -8.66 -3.97 9.45
CA ALA A 84 -8.78 -5.41 9.61
C ALA A 84 -8.49 -6.15 8.29
N SER A 85 -9.08 -5.69 7.18
CA SER A 85 -8.85 -6.31 5.87
C SER A 85 -7.40 -6.19 5.38
N ILE A 86 -6.69 -5.11 5.75
CA ILE A 86 -5.26 -4.92 5.44
C ILE A 86 -4.42 -5.93 6.23
N LEU A 87 -4.72 -6.12 7.52
CA LEU A 87 -4.04 -7.08 8.38
C LEU A 87 -4.21 -8.52 7.86
N ASP A 88 -5.43 -8.89 7.48
CA ASP A 88 -5.71 -10.20 6.90
C ASP A 88 -5.03 -10.36 5.53
N ALA A 89 -5.02 -9.31 4.72
CA ALA A 89 -4.38 -9.33 3.41
C ALA A 89 -2.88 -9.52 3.51
N ILE A 90 -2.16 -8.83 4.41
CA ILE A 90 -0.70 -9.01 4.54
C ILE A 90 -0.35 -10.41 5.05
N LYS A 91 -1.11 -10.94 6.02
CA LYS A 91 -0.93 -12.32 6.51
C LYS A 91 -1.15 -13.35 5.41
N ARG A 92 -2.25 -13.25 4.66
CA ARG A 92 -2.54 -14.16 3.55
C ARG A 92 -1.50 -14.06 2.43
N ARG A 93 -1.06 -12.85 2.10
CA ARG A 93 -0.10 -12.62 1.00
C ARG A 93 1.31 -13.04 1.37
N LEU A 94 1.66 -13.06 2.65
CA LEU A 94 2.90 -13.65 3.13
C LEU A 94 3.02 -15.14 2.82
N GLU A 95 1.92 -15.86 2.57
CA GLU A 95 1.95 -17.28 2.19
C GLU A 95 2.20 -17.50 0.68
N ASN A 96 2.15 -16.44 -0.14
CA ASN A 96 2.37 -16.56 -1.58
C ASN A 96 3.84 -16.87 -1.93
N ASP A 97 4.03 -17.44 -3.11
CA ASP A 97 5.33 -17.38 -3.80
C ASP A 97 5.60 -15.97 -4.36
N ARG A 98 6.85 -15.72 -4.70
CA ARG A 98 7.34 -14.42 -5.16
C ARG A 98 6.66 -13.95 -6.45
N GLU A 99 6.41 -14.84 -7.40
CA GLU A 99 5.89 -14.47 -8.72
C GLU A 99 4.42 -14.07 -8.61
N ASN A 100 3.62 -14.89 -7.92
CA ASN A 100 2.23 -14.57 -7.65
C ASN A 100 2.09 -13.23 -6.89
N GLU A 101 2.94 -13.02 -5.88
CA GLU A 101 2.89 -11.78 -5.10
C GLU A 101 3.31 -10.55 -5.92
N PHE A 102 4.26 -10.69 -6.83
CA PHE A 102 4.66 -9.63 -7.74
C PHE A 102 3.49 -9.18 -8.63
N GLN A 103 2.72 -10.13 -9.19
CA GLN A 103 1.54 -9.82 -10.00
C GLN A 103 0.42 -9.16 -9.17
N ILE A 104 0.22 -9.60 -7.93
CA ILE A 104 -0.73 -8.98 -6.99
C ILE A 104 -0.31 -7.54 -6.69
N ALA A 105 0.96 -7.29 -6.35
CA ALA A 105 1.48 -5.96 -6.06
C ALA A 105 1.35 -5.01 -7.27
N CYS A 106 1.64 -5.50 -8.48
CA CYS A 106 1.41 -4.75 -9.72
C CYS A 106 -0.06 -4.33 -9.86
N THR A 107 -0.99 -5.26 -9.63
CA THR A 107 -2.43 -4.98 -9.69
C THR A 107 -2.86 -3.94 -8.65
N GLN A 108 -2.26 -3.95 -7.45
CA GLN A 108 -2.52 -2.93 -6.44
C GLN A 108 -2.00 -1.55 -6.86
N VAL A 109 -0.83 -1.45 -7.50
CA VAL A 109 -0.32 -0.19 -8.08
C VAL A 109 -1.27 0.34 -9.17
N GLU A 110 -1.78 -0.52 -10.03
CA GLU A 110 -2.78 -0.14 -11.04
C GLU A 110 -4.04 0.44 -10.40
N ARG A 111 -4.54 -0.22 -9.34
CA ARG A 111 -5.73 0.23 -8.61
C ARG A 111 -5.51 1.58 -7.92
N ILE A 112 -4.37 1.76 -7.24
CA ILE A 112 -3.99 3.02 -6.60
C ILE A 112 -3.89 4.15 -7.63
N THR A 113 -3.23 3.89 -8.76
CA THR A 113 -3.08 4.86 -9.85
C THR A 113 -4.45 5.28 -10.40
N TYR A 114 -5.35 4.31 -10.62
CA TYR A 114 -6.71 4.60 -11.06
C TYR A 114 -7.47 5.48 -10.07
N LEU A 115 -7.42 5.16 -8.77
CA LEU A 115 -8.12 5.94 -7.74
C LEU A 115 -7.57 7.37 -7.63
N ARG A 116 -6.26 7.55 -7.79
CA ARG A 116 -5.62 8.89 -7.81
C ARG A 116 -6.05 9.70 -9.02
N LEU A 117 -5.99 9.10 -10.21
CA LEU A 117 -6.40 9.77 -11.44
C LEU A 117 -7.89 10.12 -11.42
N LYS A 118 -8.74 9.22 -10.90
CA LYS A 118 -10.18 9.48 -10.75
C LYS A 118 -10.44 10.66 -9.83
N ALA A 119 -9.73 10.78 -8.71
CA ALA A 119 -9.85 11.93 -7.83
C ALA A 119 -9.45 13.22 -8.56
N PHE A 120 -8.26 13.22 -9.18
CA PHE A 120 -7.72 14.39 -9.89
C PHE A 120 -8.58 14.90 -11.07
N LEU A 121 -9.30 14.01 -11.77
CA LEU A 121 -10.13 14.38 -12.92
C LEU A 121 -11.57 14.77 -12.56
N LEU A 122 -12.00 14.50 -11.33
CA LEU A 122 -13.36 14.80 -10.85
C LEU A 122 -13.41 15.97 -9.87
N ASP A 123 -12.24 16.52 -9.54
CA ASP A 123 -12.07 17.84 -8.91
C ASP A 123 -12.19 18.96 -9.97
#